data_AF-A0A562LVB7-F1
#
_entry.id   AF-A0A562LVB7-F1
#
_cell.length_a   1.000
_cell.length_b   1.000
_cell.length_c   1.000
_cell.angle_alpha   90.00
_cell.angle_beta   90.00
_cell.angle_gamma   90.00
#
_symmetry.space_group_name_H-M   'P 1'
#
loop_
_entity.id
_entity.type
_entity.pdbx_description
1 polymer ?
#
loop_
_entity_poly.entity_id
_entity_poly.type
_entity_poly.pdbx_seq_one_letter_code
_entity_poly.pdbx_strand_id
1 'polypeptide(L)'
;MKTRILAASLLTLLGLAGAAVAQDTAVIDASGQASTVTTGDTLLIERVQDENKAAMPARGMTMAQVEARYGAPGEKLEPRGGQKRQWPTINRWTYPDFVVYFEKSKVIDAVAVKADATEVGPKPPIR
;
A
#
# COMPACT_ATOMS: atom_id res chain seq x y z
N MET A 1 -18.54 20.19 -30.46
CA MET A 1 -17.67 21.35 -30.76
C MET A 1 -18.15 22.54 -29.95
N LYS A 2 -17.40 22.94 -28.92
CA LYS A 2 -17.63 24.18 -28.15
C LYS A 2 -16.27 24.74 -27.78
N THR A 3 -15.91 25.83 -28.44
CA THR A 3 -14.62 26.54 -28.38
C THR A 3 -14.84 27.84 -27.61
N ARG A 4 -14.08 28.10 -26.54
CA ARG A 4 -13.77 29.43 -25.96
C ARG A 4 -12.47 29.25 -25.12
N ILE A 5 -11.27 29.71 -25.48
CA ILE A 5 -10.73 31.04 -25.82
C ILE A 5 -10.60 31.98 -24.59
N LEU A 6 -9.31 32.23 -24.26
CA LEU A 6 -8.64 33.40 -23.67
C LEU A 6 -8.85 33.79 -22.20
N ALA A 7 -7.72 33.95 -21.50
CA ALA A 7 -7.17 35.21 -20.95
C ALA A 7 -6.35 34.88 -19.68
N ALA A 8 -5.03 35.03 -19.66
CA ALA A 8 -4.25 36.28 -19.64
C ALA A 8 -4.46 37.11 -18.37
N SER A 9 -3.35 37.33 -17.64
CA SER A 9 -3.00 38.46 -16.75
C SER A 9 -2.58 37.95 -15.35
N LEU A 10 -1.31 37.95 -14.94
CA LEU A 10 -0.29 39.02 -14.84
C LEU A 10 -0.45 39.87 -13.56
N LEU A 11 0.69 40.11 -12.90
CA LEU A 11 0.94 41.14 -11.87
C LEU A 11 0.31 40.87 -10.47
N THR A 12 1.01 40.95 -9.34
CA THR A 12 1.88 42.06 -8.92
C THR A 12 2.76 41.63 -7.72
N LEU A 13 4.05 42.01 -7.73
CA LEU A 13 4.93 42.12 -6.55
C LEU A 13 4.61 43.42 -5.79
N LEU A 14 4.65 43.43 -4.44
CA LEU A 14 5.28 44.49 -3.60
C LEU A 14 5.07 44.15 -2.10
N GLY A 15 6.14 44.00 -1.31
CA GLY A 15 6.48 44.93 -0.19
C GLY A 15 5.67 44.65 1.09
N LEU A 16 6.10 44.84 2.33
CA LEU A 16 7.19 45.57 2.94
C LEU A 16 7.23 45.20 4.45
N ALA A 17 8.44 45.18 5.04
CA ALA A 17 8.84 45.57 6.41
C ALA A 17 8.06 45.14 7.68
N GLY A 18 8.83 44.66 8.68
CA GLY A 18 8.44 44.61 10.10
C GLY A 18 9.32 43.62 10.87
N ALA A 19 10.53 43.99 11.28
CA ALA A 19 10.88 44.54 12.60
C ALA A 19 11.24 43.44 13.63
N ALA A 20 12.36 43.69 14.30
CA ALA A 20 13.13 42.75 15.09
C ALA A 20 12.41 42.27 16.36
N VAL A 21 12.68 41.01 16.75
CA VAL A 21 12.56 40.59 18.14
C VAL A 21 13.78 39.77 18.54
N ALA A 22 14.11 39.91 19.81
CA ALA A 22 15.39 39.69 20.46
C ALA A 22 16.02 38.30 20.27
N GLN A 23 17.35 38.31 20.27
CA GLN A 23 18.21 37.16 20.44
C GLN A 23 18.16 36.74 21.92
N ASP A 24 17.49 35.62 22.21
CA ASP A 24 17.71 34.89 23.45
C ASP A 24 18.81 33.86 23.19
N THR A 25 19.97 34.12 23.78
CA THR A 25 21.14 33.26 23.76
C THR A 25 20.88 32.03 24.63
N ALA A 26 20.47 30.92 24.02
CA ALA A 26 20.55 29.60 24.62
C ALA A 26 21.82 28.87 24.15
N VAL A 27 22.80 28.95 25.03
CA VAL A 27 24.00 28.15 25.23
C VAL A 27 23.92 26.64 24.89
N ILE A 28 25.12 26.10 24.64
CA ILE A 28 25.64 24.72 24.62
C ILE A 28 25.38 23.81 23.41
N ASP A 29 26.35 23.88 22.49
CA ASP A 29 26.92 22.76 21.73
C ASP A 29 27.29 21.59 22.67
N ALA A 30 26.65 20.44 22.50
CA ALA A 30 27.29 19.14 22.67
C ALA A 30 26.41 18.00 22.12
N SER A 31 26.91 17.38 21.04
CA SER A 31 26.51 16.06 20.55
C SER A 31 25.02 15.91 20.19
N GLY A 32 24.66 16.43 19.01
CA GLY A 32 23.68 15.75 18.18
C GLY A 32 24.11 14.30 18.04
N GLN A 33 23.47 13.40 18.80
CA GLN A 33 23.57 11.98 18.58
C GLN A 33 23.09 11.76 17.15
N ALA A 34 24.07 11.54 16.26
CA ALA A 34 23.84 11.03 14.94
C ALA A 34 22.92 9.82 15.13
N SER A 35 21.66 10.00 14.77
CA SER A 35 20.75 8.89 14.55
C SER A 35 21.32 8.21 13.32
N THR A 36 22.27 7.32 13.52
CA THR A 36 22.67 6.33 12.51
C THR A 36 21.49 5.40 12.39
N VAL A 37 20.43 5.88 11.74
CA VAL A 37 19.38 5.02 11.23
C VAL A 37 20.05 4.25 10.13
N THR A 38 20.27 2.96 10.37
CA THR A 38 20.65 1.97 9.35
C THR A 38 19.69 2.13 8.16
N THR A 39 20.12 2.90 7.15
CA THR A 39 19.28 3.38 6.04
C THR A 39 19.20 2.34 4.89
N GLY A 40 19.96 1.24 4.99
CA GLY A 40 19.97 0.19 3.96
C GLY A 40 18.80 -0.79 4.07
N ASP A 41 18.59 -1.36 5.27
CA ASP A 41 17.69 -2.49 5.43
C ASP A 41 16.20 -2.09 5.35
N THR A 42 15.83 -0.94 5.92
CA THR A 42 14.44 -0.46 5.92
C THR A 42 13.94 -0.12 4.51
N LEU A 43 14.77 0.54 3.69
CA LEU A 43 14.39 0.92 2.32
C LEU A 43 14.16 -0.28 1.40
N LEU A 44 14.90 -1.37 1.61
CA LEU A 44 14.73 -2.60 0.85
C LEU A 44 13.43 -3.32 1.22
N ILE A 45 13.13 -3.42 2.52
CA ILE A 45 11.89 -4.04 3.02
C ILE A 45 10.65 -3.28 2.54
N GLU A 46 10.69 -1.95 2.55
CA GLU A 46 9.60 -1.11 2.04
C GLU A 46 9.37 -1.31 0.54
N ARG A 47 10.45 -1.30 -0.27
CA ARG A 47 10.35 -1.51 -1.72
C ARG A 47 9.73 -2.87 -2.07
N VAL A 48 10.20 -3.95 -1.44
CA VAL A 48 9.68 -5.30 -1.75
C VAL A 48 8.20 -5.43 -1.38
N GLN A 49 7.79 -4.83 -0.26
CA GLN A 49 6.36 -4.79 0.11
C GLN A 49 5.51 -4.01 -0.90
N ASP A 50 6.02 -2.89 -1.43
CA ASP A 50 5.30 -2.08 -2.41
C ASP A 50 5.21 -2.76 -3.78
N GLU A 51 6.27 -3.42 -4.24
CA GLU A 51 6.29 -4.22 -5.47
C GLU A 51 5.29 -5.38 -5.41
N ASN A 52 5.25 -6.11 -4.30
CA ASN A 52 4.28 -7.18 -4.08
C ASN A 52 2.84 -6.66 -4.08
N LYS A 53 2.58 -5.52 -3.42
CA LYS A 53 1.24 -4.89 -3.44
C LYS A 53 0.83 -4.42 -4.83
N ALA A 54 1.77 -3.95 -5.65
CA ALA A 54 1.50 -3.54 -7.03
C ALA A 54 1.13 -4.72 -7.94
N ALA A 55 1.68 -5.91 -7.67
CA ALA A 55 1.35 -7.13 -8.40
C ALA A 55 0.00 -7.73 -7.97
N MET A 56 -0.45 -7.51 -6.74
CA MET A 56 -1.66 -8.13 -6.19
C MET A 56 -2.97 -7.39 -6.57
N PRO A 57 -4.13 -8.09 -6.56
CA PRO A 57 -5.42 -7.47 -6.77
C PRO A 57 -5.71 -6.37 -5.73
N ALA A 58 -6.13 -5.19 -6.19
CA ALA A 58 -6.52 -4.12 -5.28
C ALA A 58 -7.81 -4.46 -4.53
N ARG A 59 -7.91 -4.01 -3.27
CA ARG A 59 -9.11 -4.12 -2.46
C ARG A 59 -10.32 -3.49 -3.18
N GLY A 60 -11.46 -4.16 -3.15
CA GLY A 60 -12.70 -3.73 -3.82
C GLY A 60 -12.84 -4.15 -5.29
N MET A 61 -11.81 -4.76 -5.91
CA MET A 61 -11.98 -5.42 -7.21
C MET A 61 -13.05 -6.53 -7.11
N THR A 62 -13.82 -6.73 -8.17
CA THR A 62 -14.77 -7.85 -8.25
C THR A 62 -14.06 -9.15 -8.58
N MET A 63 -14.65 -10.29 -8.23
CA MET A 63 -14.14 -11.62 -8.66
C MET A 63 -13.93 -11.70 -10.17
N ALA A 64 -14.86 -11.16 -10.96
CA ALA A 64 -14.74 -11.12 -12.42
C ALA A 64 -13.58 -10.25 -12.91
N GLN A 65 -13.32 -9.10 -12.26
CA GLN A 65 -12.17 -8.25 -12.58
C GLN A 65 -10.85 -8.93 -12.23
N VAL A 66 -10.80 -9.65 -11.11
CA VAL A 66 -9.62 -10.44 -10.73
C VAL A 66 -9.38 -11.53 -11.77
N GLU A 67 -10.41 -12.30 -12.12
CA GLU A 67 -10.28 -13.36 -13.12
C GLU A 67 -9.89 -12.82 -14.50
N ALA A 68 -10.43 -11.67 -14.91
CA ALA A 68 -10.07 -11.02 -16.17
C ALA A 68 -8.62 -10.53 -16.21
N ARG A 69 -8.06 -10.10 -15.07
CA ARG A 69 -6.70 -9.53 -15.00
C ARG A 69 -5.62 -10.56 -14.71
N TYR A 70 -5.93 -11.56 -13.90
CA TYR A 70 -4.98 -12.55 -13.39
C TYR A 70 -5.23 -13.96 -13.93
N GLY A 71 -6.31 -14.16 -14.69
CA GLY A 71 -6.74 -15.45 -15.18
C GLY A 71 -7.55 -16.25 -14.14
N ALA A 72 -7.89 -17.48 -14.51
CA ALA A 72 -8.57 -18.40 -13.62
C ALA A 72 -7.67 -18.77 -12.43
N PRO A 73 -8.21 -18.86 -11.21
CA PRO A 73 -7.44 -19.28 -10.05
C PRO A 73 -7.03 -20.75 -10.15
N GLY A 74 -5.91 -21.10 -9.54
CA GLY A 74 -5.44 -22.49 -9.46
C GLY A 74 -6.34 -23.35 -8.58
N GLU A 75 -6.83 -22.80 -7.48
CA GLU A 75 -7.79 -23.47 -6.58
C GLU A 75 -8.80 -22.46 -6.03
N LYS A 76 -10.06 -22.89 -5.92
CA LYS A 76 -11.11 -22.17 -5.19
C LYS A 76 -11.38 -22.93 -3.90
N LEU A 77 -10.81 -22.47 -2.80
CA LEU A 77 -10.94 -23.13 -1.50
C LEU A 77 -12.36 -23.01 -0.96
N GLU A 78 -12.75 -23.98 -0.14
CA GLU A 78 -14.05 -24.01 0.52
C GLU A 78 -14.35 -22.68 1.26
N PRO A 79 -15.50 -22.04 1.00
CA PRO A 79 -15.89 -20.83 1.69
C PRO A 79 -15.92 -21.03 3.21
N ARG A 80 -15.56 -19.99 3.97
CA ARG A 80 -15.57 -20.02 5.44
C ARG A 80 -16.42 -18.88 5.97
N GLY A 81 -17.00 -19.04 7.15
CA GLY A 81 -18.00 -18.10 7.67
C GLY A 81 -19.42 -18.47 7.17
N GLY A 82 -20.36 -17.53 7.30
CA GLY A 82 -21.75 -17.69 6.89
C GLY A 82 -22.67 -18.37 7.92
N GLN A 83 -22.15 -18.90 9.03
CA GLN A 83 -22.96 -19.57 10.05
C GLN A 83 -23.85 -18.60 10.85
N LYS A 84 -23.46 -17.33 10.91
CA LYS A 84 -24.20 -16.25 11.58
C LYS A 84 -24.27 -15.04 10.68
N ARG A 85 -25.29 -14.22 10.85
CA ARG A 85 -25.41 -12.95 10.11
C ARG A 85 -24.20 -12.03 10.32
N GLN A 86 -23.57 -12.05 11.49
CA GLN A 86 -22.36 -11.27 11.78
C GLN A 86 -21.08 -11.87 11.17
N TRP A 87 -21.12 -13.11 10.67
CA TRP A 87 -19.95 -13.83 10.16
C TRP A 87 -20.08 -13.93 8.64
N PRO A 88 -19.57 -12.95 7.88
CA PRO A 88 -19.71 -12.98 6.43
C PRO A 88 -19.03 -14.21 5.84
N THR A 89 -19.58 -14.72 4.75
CA THR A 89 -18.94 -15.79 3.98
C THR A 89 -17.75 -15.22 3.22
N ILE A 90 -16.58 -15.81 3.45
CA ILE A 90 -15.31 -15.46 2.82
C ILE A 90 -14.95 -16.56 1.83
N ASN A 91 -14.85 -16.18 0.55
CA ASN A 91 -14.33 -17.03 -0.51
C ASN A 91 -12.82 -16.82 -0.62
N ARG A 92 -12.07 -17.88 -0.89
CA ARG A 92 -10.61 -17.81 -1.04
C ARG A 92 -10.19 -18.46 -2.33
N TRP A 93 -9.49 -17.71 -3.17
CA TRP A 93 -8.92 -18.23 -4.41
C TRP A 93 -7.41 -18.18 -4.33
N THR A 94 -6.75 -19.24 -4.76
CA THR A 94 -5.28 -19.33 -4.81
C THR A 94 -4.79 -19.06 -6.23
N TYR A 95 -3.76 -18.24 -6.30
CA TYR A 95 -2.92 -18.03 -7.47
C TYR A 95 -1.50 -18.49 -7.12
N PRO A 96 -0.61 -18.67 -8.11
CA PRO A 96 0.76 -19.10 -7.84
C PRO A 96 1.49 -18.24 -6.81
N ASP A 97 1.35 -16.92 -6.90
CA ASP A 97 2.13 -15.97 -6.08
C ASP A 97 1.35 -15.41 -4.88
N PHE A 98 0.02 -15.52 -4.87
CA PHE A 98 -0.82 -14.93 -3.82
C PHE A 98 -2.14 -15.68 -3.61
N VAL A 99 -2.76 -15.46 -2.45
CA VAL A 99 -4.12 -15.89 -2.13
C VAL A 99 -4.99 -14.66 -1.98
N VAL A 100 -6.11 -14.62 -2.70
CA VAL A 100 -7.07 -13.51 -2.65
C VAL A 100 -8.33 -13.93 -1.91
N TYR A 101 -8.78 -13.05 -1.02
CA TYR A 101 -9.93 -13.23 -0.14
C TYR A 101 -11.06 -12.32 -0.61
N PHE A 102 -12.26 -12.87 -0.72
CA PHE A 102 -13.44 -12.14 -1.16
C PHE A 102 -14.57 -12.21 -0.15
N GLU A 103 -15.22 -11.08 0.06
CA GLU A 103 -16.54 -10.97 0.68
C GLU A 103 -17.51 -10.39 -0.36
N LYS A 104 -18.72 -10.95 -0.50
CA LYS A 104 -19.77 -10.43 -1.42
C LYS A 104 -19.23 -10.16 -2.84
N SER A 105 -18.41 -11.07 -3.35
CA SER A 105 -17.75 -10.98 -4.66
C SER A 105 -16.78 -9.81 -4.84
N LYS A 106 -16.29 -9.22 -3.74
CA LYS A 106 -15.33 -8.13 -3.72
C LYS A 106 -14.07 -8.53 -2.95
N VAL A 107 -12.91 -8.15 -3.46
CA VAL A 107 -11.63 -8.36 -2.79
C VAL A 107 -11.65 -7.61 -1.46
N ILE A 108 -11.40 -8.33 -0.38
CA ILE A 108 -11.17 -7.75 0.94
C ILE A 108 -9.69 -7.74 1.31
N ASP A 109 -8.92 -8.73 0.83
CA ASP A 109 -7.50 -8.83 1.09
C ASP A 109 -6.81 -9.72 0.05
N ALA A 110 -5.52 -9.50 -0.14
CA ALA A 110 -4.64 -10.33 -0.97
C ALA A 110 -3.30 -10.51 -0.26
N VAL A 111 -2.90 -11.76 -0.09
CA VAL A 111 -1.72 -12.14 0.69
C VAL A 111 -0.76 -12.88 -0.21
N ALA A 112 0.48 -12.40 -0.32
CA ALA A 112 1.54 -13.10 -1.04
C ALA A 112 1.84 -14.44 -0.36
N VAL A 113 2.03 -15.50 -1.15
CA VAL A 113 2.41 -16.83 -0.64
C VAL A 113 3.81 -16.80 -0.04
N LYS A 114 4.67 -15.90 -0.55
CA LYS A 114 6.03 -15.68 -0.11
C LYS A 114 6.36 -14.20 -0.31
N ALA A 115 6.94 -13.53 0.69
CA ALA A 115 7.25 -12.11 0.59
C ALA A 115 8.43 -11.89 -0.37
N ASP A 116 9.44 -12.78 -0.35
CA ASP A 116 10.62 -12.67 -1.23
C ASP A 116 11.16 -14.04 -1.66
N ALA A 117 11.78 -14.14 -2.84
CA ALA A 117 12.28 -15.42 -3.37
C ALA A 117 13.24 -16.18 -2.42
N THR A 118 14.01 -15.45 -1.61
CA THR A 118 15.00 -15.99 -0.66
C THR A 118 14.43 -16.28 0.73
N GLU A 119 13.15 -15.98 0.99
CA GLU A 119 12.53 -16.17 2.30
C GLU A 119 12.31 -17.66 2.63
N VAL A 120 12.94 -18.19 3.67
CA VAL A 120 12.54 -19.49 4.22
C VAL A 120 11.32 -19.26 5.11
N GLY A 121 10.14 -19.31 4.48
CA GLY A 121 8.86 -19.03 5.13
C GLY A 121 8.50 -20.04 6.23
N PRO A 122 7.42 -19.77 6.99
CA PRO A 122 6.97 -20.63 8.08
C PRO A 122 6.69 -22.05 7.59
N LYS A 123 6.97 -23.05 8.46
CA LYS A 123 6.88 -24.48 8.17
C LYS A 123 5.59 -24.80 7.38
N PRO A 124 5.70 -25.46 6.20
CA PRO A 124 4.52 -25.74 5.38
C PRO A 124 3.51 -26.60 6.17
N PRO A 125 2.21 -26.39 5.93
CA PRO A 125 1.18 -27.18 6.58
C PRO A 125 1.36 -28.66 6.20
N ILE A 126 1.43 -29.50 7.22
CA ILE A 126 1.36 -30.95 7.08
C ILE A 126 -0.04 -31.29 6.57
N ARG A 127 -0.12 -31.89 5.37
CA ARG A 127 -1.38 -32.40 4.79
C ARG A 127 -1.74 -33.73 5.43
#